data_AF-A0A495QIU2-F1
#
_entry.id   AF-A0A495QIU2-F1
#
_cell.length_a   1.000
_cell.length_b   1.000
_cell.length_c   1.000
_cell.angle_alpha   90.00
_cell.angle_beta   90.00
_cell.angle_gamma   90.00
#
_symmetry.space_group_name_H-M   'P 1'
#
loop_
_entity.id
_entity.type
_entity.pdbx_description
1 polymer ?
#
loop_
_entity_poly.entity_id
_entity_poly.type
_entity_poly.pdbx_seq_one_letter_code
_entity_poly.pdbx_strand_id
1 'polypeptide(L)' 'MTYLSALLGLLAIAMMTTLVLLAVRRDRDMRRNAPALVVAGRAQAAGMGSSTEGGSTQPPTVR' A
#
# COMPACT_ATOMS: atom_id res chain seq x y z
N MET A 1 -7.61 -12.72 33.66
CA MET A 1 -6.79 -13.37 32.61
C MET A 1 -7.63 -13.76 31.40
N THR A 2 -8.78 -14.43 31.58
CA THR A 2 -9.65 -14.89 30.48
C THR A 2 -10.32 -13.79 29.67
N TYR A 3 -10.86 -12.74 30.30
CA TYR A 3 -11.50 -11.62 29.59
C TYR A 3 -10.55 -10.84 28.69
N LEU A 4 -9.35 -10.55 29.18
CA LEU A 4 -8.33 -9.84 28.39
C LEU A 4 -7.91 -10.66 27.18
N SER A 5 -7.72 -11.98 27.36
CA SER A 5 -7.46 -12.90 26.26
C SER A 5 -8.62 -12.96 25.24
N ALA A 6 -9.87 -13.02 25.71
CA ALA A 6 -11.05 -13.01 24.85
C ALA A 6 -11.19 -11.72 24.05
N LEU A 7 -10.92 -10.57 24.66
CA LEU A 7 -10.92 -9.26 24.00
C LEU A 7 -9.84 -9.18 22.92
N LEU A 8 -8.63 -9.66 23.21
CA LEU A 8 -7.55 -9.72 22.21
C LEU A 8 -7.91 -10.66 21.05
N GLY A 9 -8.55 -11.79 21.32
CA GLY A 9 -9.04 -12.69 20.28
C GLY A 9 -10.08 -12.03 19.37
N LEU A 10 -11.05 -11.34 19.94
CA LEU A 10 -12.06 -10.58 19.17
C LEU A 10 -11.42 -9.47 18.33
N LEU A 11 -10.44 -8.76 18.90
CA LEU A 11 -9.75 -7.67 18.21
C LEU A 11 -8.90 -8.20 17.04
N ALA A 12 -8.24 -9.35 17.21
CA ALA A 12 -7.51 -10.01 16.14
C ALA A 12 -8.44 -10.45 14.99
N ILE A 13 -9.60 -11.03 15.30
CA ILE A 13 -10.61 -11.41 14.30
C ILE A 13 -11.10 -10.15 13.56
N ALA A 14 -11.45 -9.09 14.30
CA ALA A 14 -11.87 -7.83 13.70
C ALA A 14 -10.79 -7.27 12.76
N MET A 15 -9.53 -7.23 13.19
CA MET A 15 -8.42 -6.77 12.35
C MET A 15 -8.21 -7.65 11.11
N MET A 16 -8.36 -8.97 11.22
CA MET A 16 -8.28 -9.85 10.06
C MET A 16 -9.41 -9.53 9.06
N THR A 17 -10.65 -9.37 9.54
CA THR A 17 -11.79 -9.06 8.67
C THR A 17 -11.66 -7.71 7.97
N THR A 18 -11.15 -6.68 8.65
CA THR A 18 -10.95 -5.36 8.04
C THR A 18 -9.91 -5.40 6.93
N LEU A 19 -8.81 -6.13 7.12
CA LEU A 19 -7.79 -6.32 6.08
C LEU A 19 -8.34 -7.08 4.88
N VAL A 20 -9.12 -8.13 5.09
CA VAL A 20 -9.78 -8.89 4.01
C VAL A 20 -10.74 -7.98 3.23
N LEU A 21 -11.57 -7.19 3.91
CA LEU A 21 -12.47 -6.24 3.27
C LEU A 21 -11.71 -5.17 2.47
N LEU A 22 -10.62 -4.65 3.02
CA LEU A 22 -9.78 -3.67 2.35
C LEU A 22 -9.11 -4.27 1.11
N ALA A 23 -8.62 -5.51 1.19
CA ALA A 23 -8.04 -6.23 0.06
C ALA A 23 -9.08 -6.45 -1.05
N VAL A 24 -10.30 -6.86 -0.70
CA VAL A 24 -11.39 -7.04 -1.67
C VAL A 24 -11.81 -5.72 -2.30
N ARG A 25 -11.90 -4.63 -1.51
CA ARG A 25 -12.17 -3.29 -2.04
C ARG A 25 -11.09 -2.85 -3.01
N ARG A 26 -9.82 -3.02 -2.64
CA ARG A 26 -8.67 -2.73 -3.51
C ARG A 26 -8.70 -3.55 -4.79
N ASP A 27 -9.02 -4.83 -4.73
CA ASP A 27 -9.16 -5.68 -5.93
C ASP A 27 -10.30 -5.19 -6.84
N ARG A 28 -11.44 -4.78 -6.26
CA ARG A 28 -12.56 -4.20 -7.03
C ARG A 28 -12.22 -2.85 -7.64
N ASP A 29 -11.58 -1.97 -6.89
CA ASP A 29 -11.08 -0.69 -7.39
C ASP A 29 -10.05 -0.93 -8.49
N MET A 30 -9.20 -1.95 -8.33
CA MET A 30 -8.22 -2.33 -9.34
C MET A 30 -8.88 -2.79 -10.64
N ARG A 31 -9.91 -3.64 -10.53
CA ARG A 31 -10.67 -4.13 -11.68
C ARG A 31 -11.48 -3.01 -12.36
N ARG A 32 -11.98 -2.03 -11.62
CA ARG A 32 -12.73 -0.89 -12.17
C ARG A 32 -11.83 0.19 -12.80
N ASN A 33 -10.63 0.41 -12.25
CA ASN A 33 -9.71 1.45 -12.69
C ASN A 33 -8.63 0.93 -13.67
N ALA A 34 -8.96 -0.08 -14.48
CA ALA A 34 -8.02 -0.78 -15.35
C ALA A 34 -7.12 0.10 -16.25
N PRO A 35 -7.46 1.33 -16.69
CA PRO A 35 -6.49 2.21 -17.36
C PRO A 35 -5.74 3.18 -16.42
N ALA A 36 -6.21 3.46 -15.21
CA ALA A 36 -5.59 4.44 -14.29
C ALA A 36 -4.52 3.82 -13.35
N LEU A 37 -4.51 2.49 -13.18
CA LEU A 37 -3.58 1.81 -12.27
C LEU A 37 -2.15 1.68 -12.78
N VAL A 38 -1.94 1.71 -14.10
CA VAL A 38 -0.58 1.71 -14.66
C VAL A 38 0.18 2.97 -14.22
N VAL A 39 -0.54 4.10 -14.05
CA VAL A 39 0.03 5.38 -13.60
C VAL A 39 0.18 5.43 -12.08
N ALA A 40 -0.82 4.98 -11.32
CA ALA A 40 -0.77 5.00 -9.85
C ALA A 40 0.20 3.97 -9.26
N GLY A 41 0.35 2.78 -9.88
CA GLY A 41 1.35 1.78 -9.48
C GLY A 41 2.78 2.29 -9.65
N ARG A 42 3.04 3.10 -10.70
CA ARG A 42 4.32 3.78 -10.91
C ARG A 42 4.54 4.92 -9.91
N ALA A 43 3.50 5.67 -9.55
CA ALA A 43 3.59 6.72 -8.53
C ALA A 43 3.82 6.16 -7.11
N GLN A 44 3.16 5.04 -6.75
CA GLN A 44 3.37 4.37 -5.47
C GLN A 44 4.76 3.71 -5.38
N ALA A 45 5.27 3.14 -6.48
CA ALA A 45 6.64 2.62 -6.57
C ALA A 45 7.69 3.74 -6.54
N ALA A 46 7.41 4.91 -7.14
CA ALA A 46 8.30 6.08 -7.10
C ALA A 46 8.31 6.78 -5.73
N GLY A 47 7.20 6.76 -4.98
CA GLY A 47 7.11 7.32 -3.63
C GLY A 47 7.80 6.48 -2.55
N MET A 48 7.93 5.16 -2.76
CA MET A 48 8.59 4.27 -1.79
C MET A 48 10.10 4.11 -2.03
N GLY A 49 10.61 4.52 -3.21
CA GLY A 49 12.01 4.39 -3.61
C GLY A 49 12.85 5.68 -3.54
N SER A 50 12.32 6.79 -3.00
CA SER A 50 12.99 8.10 -3.04
C SER A 50 13.40 8.68 -1.68
N SER A 51 13.28 7.92 -0.58
CA SER A 51 13.69 8.38 0.76
C SER A 51 15.00 7.78 1.27
N THR A 52 15.83 7.19 0.40
CA THR A 52 17.18 6.73 0.77
C THR A 52 18.19 7.23 -0.26
N GLU A 53 19.20 7.93 0.23
CA GLU A 53 20.42 8.38 -0.45
C GLU A 53 20.34 9.60 -1.37
N GLY A 54 20.79 10.74 -0.82
CA GLY A 54 21.43 11.77 -1.63
C GLY A 54 22.72 11.25 -2.26
N GLY A 55 22.94 11.58 -3.53
CA GLY A 55 24.17 11.22 -4.25
C GLY A 55 24.03 11.37 -5.76
N SER A 56 24.29 12.58 -6.26
CA SER A 56 24.63 12.95 -7.65
C SER A 56 24.08 12.09 -8.80
N THR A 57 23.10 12.59 -9.56
CA THR A 57 23.06 12.40 -11.02
C THR A 57 22.33 13.56 -11.69
N GLN A 58 23.08 14.66 -11.87
CA GLN A 58 22.76 15.71 -12.84
C GLN A 58 22.87 15.10 -14.25
N PRO A 59 21.82 15.11 -15.10
CA PRO A 59 21.95 14.58 -16.45
C PRO A 59 22.72 15.57 -17.35
N PRO A 60 23.52 15.09 -18.32
CA PRO A 60 24.37 15.93 -19.16
C PRO A 60 23.51 16.81 -20.07
N THR A 61 23.74 18.12 -20.03
CA THR A 61 23.15 19.07 -20.97
C THR A 61 23.95 19.01 -22.27
N VAL A 62 23.32 18.46 -23.31
CA VAL A 62 23.80 18.55 -24.70
C VAL A 62 23.14 19.77 -25.33
N ARG A 63 23.87 20.90 -25.39
CA ARG A 63 23.90 21.83 -26.55
C ARG A 63 24.90 22.95 -26.32
#